data_AF-M3YG45-F1
#
_entry.id   AF-M3YG45-F1
#
_cell.length_a   1.000
_cell.length_b   1.000
_cell.length_c   1.000
_cell.angle_alpha   90.00
_cell.angle_beta   90.00
_cell.angle_gamma   90.00
#
_symmetry.space_group_name_H-M   'P 1'
#
loop_
_entity.id
_entity.type
_entity.pdbx_description
1 polymer ?
#
loop_
_entity_poly.entity_id
_entity_poly.type
_entity_poly.pdbx_seq_one_letter_code
_entity_poly.pdbx_strand_id
1 'polypeptide(L)'
;MCKRGANGHTTGSWQIVFTEQLTYQFDLENRKWIESSPGGQQVKDMLDGDRELTELLMKIANGDCKRWLQKLREHSNEMQETIGAPATTLHVPLVKGAAIRPITSVLLVVLTHSILLVVQGMVL
;
A
#
# COMPACT_ATOMS: atom_id res chain seq x y z
N MET A 1 -7.01 -4.63 -1.79
CA MET A 1 -6.42 -5.99 -1.77
C MET A 1 -7.46 -6.98 -2.25
N CYS A 2 -7.08 -8.07 -2.92
CA CYS A 2 -8.04 -9.10 -3.28
C CYS A 2 -7.44 -10.51 -3.17
N LYS A 3 -8.29 -11.48 -2.82
CA LYS A 3 -7.87 -12.85 -2.49
C LYS A 3 -8.84 -13.86 -3.10
N ARG A 4 -8.34 -15.05 -3.44
CA ARG A 4 -9.16 -16.20 -3.85
C ARG A 4 -9.21 -17.19 -2.69
N GLY A 5 -10.41 -17.45 -2.17
CA GLY A 5 -10.65 -18.43 -1.12
C GLY A 5 -10.50 -19.86 -1.62
N ALA A 6 -10.45 -20.81 -0.69
CA ALA A 6 -10.34 -22.24 -1.00
C ALA A 6 -11.54 -22.77 -1.83
N ASN A 7 -12.72 -22.18 -1.64
CA ASN A 7 -13.93 -22.44 -2.43
C ASN A 7 -13.88 -21.85 -3.86
N GLY A 8 -12.75 -21.25 -4.27
CA GLY A 8 -12.58 -20.61 -5.57
C GLY A 8 -13.23 -19.22 -5.69
N HIS A 9 -13.95 -18.77 -4.66
CA HIS A 9 -14.57 -17.44 -4.65
C HIS A 9 -13.50 -16.36 -4.47
N THR A 10 -13.61 -15.26 -5.22
CA THR A 10 -12.72 -14.12 -5.11
C THR A 10 -13.39 -13.04 -4.27
N THR A 11 -12.68 -12.55 -3.26
CA THR A 11 -13.15 -11.45 -2.40
C THR A 11 -12.20 -10.27 -2.53
N GLY A 12 -12.75 -9.08 -2.76
CA GLY A 12 -12.03 -7.82 -2.65
C GLY A 12 -12.13 -7.24 -1.23
N SER A 13 -11.18 -6.38 -0.89
CA SER A 13 -11.24 -5.48 0.26
C SER A 13 -10.59 -4.16 -0.13
N TRP A 14 -11.25 -3.06 0.19
CA TRP A 14 -10.78 -1.72 -0.09
C TRP A 14 -10.71 -0.94 1.20
N GLN A 15 -9.60 -0.25 1.38
CA GLN A 15 -9.36 0.60 2.53
C GLN A 15 -8.78 1.92 2.03
N ILE A 16 -9.34 3.03 2.49
CA ILE A 16 -8.83 4.38 2.25
C ILE A 16 -8.36 4.91 3.59
N VAL A 17 -7.10 5.32 3.65
CA VAL A 17 -6.47 5.86 4.85
C VAL A 17 -6.20 7.33 4.62
N PHE A 18 -6.85 8.20 5.38
CA PHE A 18 -6.59 9.65 5.36
C PHE A 18 -5.59 10.05 6.44
N THR A 19 -5.75 9.50 7.64
CA THR A 19 -4.81 9.62 8.75
C THR A 19 -4.68 8.27 9.46
N GLU A 20 -3.74 8.14 10.39
CA GLU A 20 -3.59 6.90 11.18
C GLU A 20 -4.87 6.55 11.97
N GLN A 21 -5.69 7.56 12.30
CA GLN A 21 -6.94 7.40 13.05
C GLN A 21 -8.17 7.32 12.13
N LEU A 22 -8.11 7.96 10.96
CA LEU A 22 -9.23 8.09 10.04
C LEU A 22 -9.05 7.20 8.82
N THR A 23 -9.61 6.00 8.94
CA THR A 23 -9.57 4.97 7.91
C THR A 23 -10.98 4.52 7.58
N TYR A 24 -11.24 4.32 6.29
CA TYR A 24 -12.52 3.83 5.77
C TYR A 24 -12.32 2.49 5.10
N GLN A 25 -13.15 1.52 5.47
CA GLN A 25 -13.19 0.21 4.83
C GLN A 25 -14.49 0.06 4.05
N PHE A 26 -14.38 -0.34 2.79
CA PHE A 26 -15.56 -0.63 1.97
C PHE A 26 -16.09 -2.03 2.29
N ASP A 27 -17.34 -2.08 2.72
CA ASP A 27 -18.12 -3.30 2.87
C ASP A 27 -18.76 -3.65 1.52
N LEU A 28 -18.31 -4.76 0.92
CA LEU A 28 -18.81 -5.21 -0.39
C LEU A 28 -20.24 -5.75 -0.33
N GLU A 29 -20.67 -6.30 0.80
CA GLU A 29 -22.00 -6.89 0.95
C GLU A 29 -23.03 -5.78 1.08
N ASN A 30 -22.78 -4.84 2.00
CA ASN A 30 -23.67 -3.72 2.24
C ASN A 30 -23.48 -2.56 1.26
N ARG A 31 -22.38 -2.56 0.49
CA ARG A 31 -21.96 -1.49 -0.44
C ARG A 31 -21.90 -0.14 0.26
N LYS A 32 -21.31 -0.15 1.44
CA LYS A 32 -21.18 1.02 2.32
C LYS A 32 -19.77 1.09 2.89
N TRP A 33 -19.36 2.30 3.22
CA TRP A 33 -18.11 2.55 3.91
C TRP A 33 -18.31 2.46 5.41
N ILE A 34 -17.35 1.83 6.07
CA ILE A 34 -17.25 1.70 7.52
C ILE A 34 -16.07 2.56 7.96
N GLU A 35 -16.30 3.45 8.92
CA GLU A 35 -15.26 4.30 9.50
C GLU A 35 -14.61 3.61 10.71
N SER A 36 -13.29 3.75 10.87
CA SER A 36 -12.52 3.15 11.97
C SER A 36 -12.62 3.91 13.30
N SER A 37 -12.89 5.21 13.28
CA SER A 37 -13.02 6.05 14.48
C SER A 37 -13.94 7.26 14.24
N PRO A 38 -14.65 7.77 15.26
CA PRO A 38 -15.54 8.91 15.08
C PRO A 38 -14.78 10.15 14.61
N GLY A 39 -15.31 10.88 13.63
CA GLY A 39 -14.80 12.21 13.27
C GLY A 39 -14.82 12.55 11.79
N GLY A 40 -15.09 11.60 10.91
CA GLY A 40 -15.18 11.83 9.46
C GLY A 40 -16.43 11.23 8.84
N GLN A 41 -17.55 11.32 9.57
CA GLN A 41 -18.88 11.03 9.04
C GLN A 41 -19.14 11.76 7.70
N GLN A 42 -18.68 13.00 7.55
CA GLN A 42 -18.84 13.75 6.30
C GLN A 42 -18.12 13.08 5.11
N VAL A 43 -16.90 12.56 5.32
CA VAL A 43 -16.14 11.85 4.29
C VAL A 43 -16.81 10.51 4.00
N LYS A 44 -17.26 9.81 5.04
CA LYS A 44 -18.04 8.58 4.90
C LYS A 44 -19.29 8.80 4.04
N ASP A 45 -20.06 9.85 4.32
CA ASP A 45 -21.29 10.18 3.58
C ASP A 45 -20.99 10.53 2.11
N MET A 46 -19.89 11.24 1.85
CA MET A 46 -19.41 11.50 0.49
C MET A 46 -19.08 10.20 -0.24
N LEU A 47 -18.29 9.32 0.38
CA LEU A 47 -17.91 8.04 -0.19
C LEU A 47 -19.11 7.11 -0.41
N ASP A 48 -20.09 7.13 0.50
CA ASP A 48 -21.35 6.36 0.41
C ASP A 48 -22.31 6.90 -0.66
N GLY A 49 -22.22 8.20 -0.99
CA GLY A 49 -23.02 8.85 -2.02
C GLY A 49 -22.43 8.68 -3.42
N ASP A 50 -21.16 8.29 -3.54
CA ASP A 50 -20.50 8.09 -4.83
C ASP A 50 -20.85 6.72 -5.44
N ARG A 51 -21.83 6.75 -6.34
CA ARG A 51 -22.30 5.55 -7.06
C ARG A 51 -21.25 5.02 -8.03
N GLU A 52 -20.52 5.90 -8.71
CA GLU A 52 -19.53 5.48 -9.71
C GLU A 52 -18.35 4.78 -9.03
N LEU A 53 -17.86 5.32 -7.92
CA LEU A 53 -16.86 4.67 -7.09
C LEU A 53 -17.35 3.30 -6.62
N THR A 54 -18.57 3.22 -6.09
CA THR A 54 -19.16 1.96 -5.64
C THR A 54 -19.21 0.91 -6.77
N GLU A 55 -19.70 1.29 -7.95
CA GLU A 55 -19.76 0.41 -9.11
C GLU A 55 -18.37 -0.04 -9.57
N LEU A 56 -17.39 0.87 -9.58
CA LEU A 56 -16.00 0.56 -9.92
C LEU A 56 -15.39 -0.48 -8.96
N LEU A 57 -15.52 -0.26 -7.65
CA LEU A 57 -14.98 -1.17 -6.64
C LEU A 57 -15.60 -2.57 -6.74
N MET A 58 -16.91 -2.65 -7.01
CA MET A 58 -17.62 -3.92 -7.22
C MET A 58 -17.18 -4.62 -8.50
N LYS A 59 -17.01 -3.89 -9.60
CA LYS A 59 -16.52 -4.44 -10.87
C LYS A 59 -15.12 -5.03 -10.71
N ILE A 60 -14.22 -4.32 -10.04
CA ILE A 60 -12.86 -4.81 -9.81
C ILE A 60 -12.89 -6.04 -8.90
N ALA A 61 -13.66 -6.02 -7.81
CA ALA A 61 -13.71 -7.14 -6.87
C ALA A 61 -14.25 -8.43 -7.50
N ASN A 62 -15.33 -8.33 -8.29
CA ASN A 62 -16.03 -9.49 -8.86
C ASN A 62 -15.43 -9.96 -10.20
N GLY A 63 -14.78 -9.07 -10.95
CA GLY A 63 -14.28 -9.34 -12.30
C GLY A 63 -12.77 -9.25 -12.41
N ASP A 64 -12.25 -8.02 -12.43
CA ASP A 64 -10.87 -7.76 -12.85
C ASP A 64 -9.84 -8.41 -11.90
N CYS A 65 -10.09 -8.33 -10.59
CA CYS A 65 -9.24 -9.00 -9.62
C CYS A 65 -9.15 -10.51 -9.87
N LYS A 66 -10.27 -11.18 -10.16
CA LYS A 66 -10.29 -12.63 -10.40
C LYS A 66 -9.37 -12.99 -11.55
N ARG A 67 -9.36 -12.18 -12.61
CA ARG A 67 -8.51 -12.36 -13.79
C ARG A 67 -7.04 -12.08 -13.47
N TRP A 68 -6.75 -11.02 -12.71
CA TRP A 68 -5.37 -10.70 -12.31
C TRP A 68 -4.77 -11.77 -11.40
N LEU A 69 -5.51 -12.24 -10.39
CA LEU A 69 -5.05 -13.31 -9.50
C LEU A 69 -4.75 -14.62 -10.25
N GLN A 70 -5.53 -14.91 -11.29
CA GLN A 70 -5.27 -16.09 -12.12
C GLN A 70 -3.97 -15.96 -12.91
N LYS A 71 -3.75 -14.83 -13.60
CA LYS A 71 -2.51 -14.59 -14.35
C LYS A 71 -1.27 -14.60 -13.47
N LEU A 72 -1.35 -13.99 -12.28
CA LEU A 72 -0.24 -14.00 -11.32
C LEU A 72 0.11 -15.42 -10.86
N ARG A 73 -0.89 -16.30 -10.70
CA ARG A 73 -0.66 -17.70 -10.35
C ARG A 73 -0.01 -18.46 -11.51
N GLU A 74 -0.51 -18.29 -12.73
CA GLU A 74 0.05 -18.92 -13.94
C GLU A 74 1.55 -18.57 -14.09
N HIS A 75 1.88 -17.28 -14.03
CA HIS A 75 3.28 -16.82 -14.08
C HIS A 75 4.13 -17.32 -12.89
N SER A 76 3.56 -17.38 -11.68
CA SER A 76 4.29 -17.92 -10.52
C SER A 76 4.62 -19.40 -10.67
N ASN A 77 3.73 -20.19 -11.27
CA ASN A 77 3.97 -21.60 -11.54
C ASN A 77 5.07 -21.78 -12.59
N GLU A 78 5.05 -21.00 -13.67
CA GLU A 78 6.10 -20.98 -14.70
C GLU A 78 7.49 -20.66 -14.09
N MET A 79 7.53 -19.68 -13.18
CA MET A 79 8.76 -19.32 -12.46
C MET A 79 9.23 -20.44 -11.53
N GLN A 80 8.31 -21.14 -10.85
CA GLN A 80 8.66 -22.29 -10.00
C GLN A 80 9.14 -23.50 -10.80
N GLU A 81 8.58 -23.75 -11.98
CA GLU A 81 9.06 -24.79 -12.90
C GLU A 81 10.45 -24.45 -13.48
N THR A 82 10.76 -23.17 -13.64
CA THR A 82 12.06 -22.68 -14.12
C THR A 82 13.16 -22.76 -13.04
N ILE A 83 12.80 -22.61 -11.76
CA ILE A 83 13.70 -22.80 -10.61
C ILE A 83 13.67 -24.28 -10.22
N GLY A 84 14.23 -25.14 -11.07
CA GLY A 84 14.32 -26.57 -10.79
C GLY A 84 15.09 -26.85 -9.50
N ALA A 85 14.43 -27.54 -8.55
CA ALA A 85 14.90 -28.05 -7.26
C ALA A 85 15.58 -27.01 -6.32
N PRO A 86 15.31 -27.04 -5.00
CA PRO A 86 16.07 -26.20 -4.07
C PRO A 86 17.54 -26.60 -4.13
N ALA A 87 18.37 -25.75 -4.74
CA ALA A 87 19.81 -25.88 -4.65
C ALA A 87 20.19 -25.86 -3.17
N THR A 88 20.83 -26.94 -2.73
CA THR A 88 21.36 -27.12 -1.38
C THR A 88 22.05 -25.85 -0.90
N THR A 89 21.53 -25.28 0.17
CA THR A 89 21.97 -24.07 0.84
C THR A 89 23.49 -24.09 1.07
N LEU A 90 24.24 -23.30 0.32
CA LEU A 90 25.57 -22.90 0.75
C LEU A 90 25.39 -21.73 1.71
N HIS A 91 25.63 -21.97 3.00
CA HIS A 91 25.59 -20.95 4.04
C HIS A 91 26.52 -19.79 3.68
N VAL A 92 25.95 -18.68 3.20
CA VAL A 92 26.65 -17.39 3.14
C VAL A 92 26.53 -16.77 4.54
N PRO A 93 27.65 -16.46 5.24
CA PRO A 93 27.57 -15.78 6.52
C PRO A 93 26.91 -14.41 6.35
N LEU A 94 25.94 -14.11 7.20
CA LEU A 94 25.32 -12.80 7.34
C LEU A 94 26.41 -11.75 7.64
N VAL A 95 26.79 -10.95 6.64
CA VAL A 95 27.60 -9.76 6.86
C VAL A 95 26.71 -8.74 7.54
N LYS A 96 26.96 -8.54 8.84
CA LYS A 96 26.32 -7.55 9.69
C LYS A 96 26.63 -6.17 9.11
N GLY A 97 25.65 -5.56 8.43
CA GLY A 97 25.78 -4.25 7.81
C GLY A 97 26.18 -3.19 8.84
N ALA A 98 27.30 -2.51 8.61
CA ALA A 98 27.70 -1.34 9.37
C ALA A 98 26.63 -0.24 9.22
N ALA A 99 26.32 0.45 10.31
CA ALA A 99 25.33 1.53 10.33
C ALA A 99 25.75 2.67 9.39
N ILE A 100 25.14 2.71 8.21
CA ILE A 100 25.23 3.84 7.30
C ILE A 100 24.51 5.00 8.02
N ARG A 101 25.21 6.11 8.28
CA ARG A 101 24.64 7.34 8.86
C ARG A 101 24.36 8.38 7.76
N PRO A 102 23.41 8.17 6.81
CA PRO A 102 23.12 9.18 5.81
C PRO A 102 22.34 10.35 6.40
N ILE A 103 21.62 10.12 7.52
CA ILE A 103 20.70 11.09 8.13
C ILE A 103 21.45 12.32 8.71
N THR A 104 22.64 12.11 9.29
CA THR A 104 23.43 13.22 9.87
C THR A 104 23.95 14.17 8.80
N SER A 105 24.27 13.67 7.60
CA SER A 105 24.79 14.49 6.50
C SER A 105 23.72 15.43 5.93
N VAL A 106 22.51 14.92 5.69
CA VAL A 106 21.40 15.70 5.12
C VAL A 106 21.00 16.84 6.07
N LEU A 107 20.92 16.58 7.38
CA LEU A 107 20.58 17.59 8.37
C LEU A 107 21.59 18.75 8.40
N LEU A 108 22.88 18.46 8.30
CA LEU A 108 23.93 19.49 8.28
C LEU A 108 23.83 20.38 7.04
N VAL A 109 23.54 19.78 5.88
CA VAL A 109 23.34 20.52 4.62
C VAL A 109 22.12 21.43 4.71
N VAL A 110 20.98 20.95 5.22
CA VAL A 110 19.76 21.77 5.36
C VAL A 110 19.96 22.91 6.35
N LEU A 111 20.63 22.65 7.48
CA LEU A 111 20.88 23.66 8.51
C LEU A 111 21.76 24.80 7.99
N THR A 112 22.85 24.45 7.29
CA THR A 112 23.77 25.45 6.71
C THR A 112 23.10 26.33 5.65
N HIS A 113 22.27 25.75 4.78
CA HIS A 113 21.51 26.51 3.80
C HIS A 113 20.49 27.44 4.46
N SER A 114 19.81 26.97 5.51
CA SER A 114 18.83 27.78 6.25
C SER A 114 19.49 28.99 6.92
N ILE A 115 20.68 28.82 7.52
CA ILE A 115 21.42 29.91 8.15
C ILE A 115 21.89 30.94 7.10
N LEU A 116 22.38 30.48 5.94
CA LEU A 116 22.83 31.38 4.87
C LEU A 116 21.70 32.28 4.37
N LEU A 117 20.50 31.70 4.16
CA LEU A 117 19.32 32.44 3.72
C LEU A 117 18.88 33.49 4.75
N VAL A 118 18.95 33.18 6.04
CA VAL A 118 18.64 34.13 7.11
C VAL A 118 19.65 35.27 7.15
N VAL A 119 20.95 34.97 7.04
CA VAL A 119 22.00 36.01 7.04
C VAL A 119 21.89 36.89 5.80
N GLN A 120 21.67 36.33 4.61
CA GLN A 120 21.50 37.11 3.38
C GLN A 120 20.18 37.91 3.36
N GLY A 121 19.12 37.37 3.96
CA GLY A 121 17.83 38.06 4.12
C GLY A 121 17.82 39.15 5.20
N MET A 122 18.73 39.09 6.18
CA MET A 122 18.94 40.13 7.19
C MET A 122 19.88 41.27 6.72
N VAL A 123 20.58 41.10 5.60
CA VAL A 123 21.52 42.09 5.04
C VAL A 123 20.89 42.93 3.90
N LEU A 124 19.56 42.88 3.73
CA LEU A 124 18.81 43.77 2.85
C LEU A 124 18.00 44.81 3.62
#